data_AF-A0A3M1IYQ2-F1
#
_entry.id   AF-A0A3M1IYQ2-F1
#
_cell.length_a   1.000
_cell.length_b   1.000
_cell.length_c   1.000
_cell.angle_alpha   90.00
_cell.angle_beta   90.00
_cell.angle_gamma   90.00
#
_symmetry.space_group_name_H-M   'P 1'
#
loop_
_entity.id
_entity.type
_entity.pdbx_description
1 polymer ?
#
loop_
_entity_poly.entity_id
_entity_poly.type
_entity_poly.pdbx_seq_one_letter_code
_entity_poly.pdbx_strand_id
1 'polypeptide(L)'
;MTVLRKGKKGQGLVEFAFVLPVLLLVILGIIEAGWLIYAYITVQNAAREAARYAVTGAPLDAAGNPWTVKPMLEAGDPPNTLNRSDEIKKVAVGAARGLPIDVQAIQNQAAYDANQTRPRAFGVAIRGQVDPDDLQGTPDHPGTKGLNILVRVYYNAPMLDPIFNVLMGGNFVQLRGEVTMQNEGINLALGSSPPDFAPPDPDQAGAGGDGSAALNEYLEVRFDGAPVTDVPAGSDVDIALERHNGATPYTVCFEGSPIPQSPVTTDAGGNALVSNYTISLLTSPGLHTFTSSLNADCSSPVASYDVNVLDATSPSIFITDAGHTDHSWPANSLVTVSIAGHDPNTEYQILFDGAPMPDPAGGTCKITTGANKVGNGSCVIPNSASAGTHQLSTSFTTTPYNVEVSSAAMSIKGGNSWPDSTFISVILRGHAPRHTYWIYLGQGPNYIHAETVTANSVGDAEVPIFIPAGYEGTYTIIAQDTNSPLPPVASGPPIARTISSTNVDIAIPTGPVILVMGGYTWPAGETIYVTLRNHAPNTKYDVNLASGTVINQMTTADDGNTPVTGTPFKIPDAMA
;
A
#
# COMPACT_ATOMS: atom_id res chain seq x y z
N MET A 1 22.12 -72.78 -10.87
CA MET A 1 22.75 -71.59 -10.28
C MET A 1 22.41 -70.41 -11.18
N THR A 2 21.24 -69.78 -10.97
CA THR A 2 20.74 -68.71 -11.84
C THR A 2 20.96 -67.39 -11.14
N VAL A 3 21.99 -66.67 -11.55
CA VAL A 3 22.29 -65.32 -11.06
C VAL A 3 21.25 -64.36 -11.65
N LEU A 4 20.27 -63.96 -10.85
CA LEU A 4 19.31 -62.93 -11.24
C LEU A 4 20.03 -61.56 -11.27
N ARG A 5 20.19 -61.01 -12.48
CA ARG A 5 20.67 -59.64 -12.73
C ARG A 5 19.81 -58.63 -11.95
N LYS A 6 20.43 -57.93 -10.99
CA LYS A 6 19.81 -56.87 -10.20
C LYS A 6 19.42 -55.70 -11.12
N GLY A 7 18.11 -55.44 -11.22
CA GLY A 7 17.53 -54.46 -12.13
C GLY A 7 17.86 -53.01 -11.75
N LYS A 8 18.34 -52.24 -12.73
CA LYS A 8 18.68 -50.81 -12.67
C LYS A 8 17.45 -49.88 -12.60
N LYS A 9 16.46 -50.14 -11.74
CA LYS A 9 15.16 -49.43 -11.77
C LYS A 9 15.01 -48.21 -10.84
N GLY A 10 16.05 -47.78 -10.14
CA GLY A 10 16.00 -46.56 -9.29
C GLY A 10 17.15 -45.58 -9.49
N GLN A 11 18.12 -45.92 -10.35
CA GLN A 11 19.34 -45.14 -10.51
C GLN A 11 19.07 -43.75 -11.11
N GLY A 12 18.16 -43.64 -12.08
CA GLY A 12 17.84 -42.35 -12.72
C GLY A 12 17.15 -41.35 -11.78
N LEU A 13 16.38 -41.82 -10.78
CA LEU A 13 15.74 -40.93 -9.80
C LEU A 13 16.77 -40.33 -8.84
N VAL A 14 17.77 -41.13 -8.45
CA VAL A 14 18.88 -40.68 -7.59
C VAL A 14 19.78 -39.70 -8.33
N GLU A 15 20.11 -39.98 -9.59
CA GLU A 15 20.88 -39.05 -10.43
C GLU A 15 20.13 -37.72 -10.63
N PHE A 16 18.81 -37.75 -10.85
CA PHE A 16 17.99 -36.54 -10.94
C PHE A 16 17.95 -35.73 -9.64
N ALA A 17 17.86 -36.40 -8.48
CA ALA A 17 17.85 -35.74 -7.17
C ALA A 17 19.13 -34.93 -6.89
N PHE A 18 20.27 -35.30 -7.48
CA PHE A 18 21.51 -34.52 -7.38
C PHE A 18 21.63 -33.39 -8.41
N VAL A 19 21.02 -33.54 -9.60
CA VAL A 19 21.03 -32.50 -10.63
C VAL A 19 20.01 -31.40 -10.33
N LEU A 20 18.87 -31.75 -9.73
CA LEU A 20 17.77 -30.83 -9.45
C LEU A 20 18.18 -29.59 -8.61
N PRO A 21 18.95 -29.70 -7.51
CA PRO A 21 19.37 -28.53 -6.74
C PRO A 21 20.25 -27.56 -7.56
N VAL A 22 21.14 -28.09 -8.39
CA VAL A 22 22.00 -27.27 -9.28
C VAL A 22 21.15 -26.60 -10.35
N LEU A 23 20.20 -27.33 -10.93
CA LEU A 23 19.27 -26.79 -11.93
C LEU A 23 18.40 -25.67 -11.34
N LEU A 24 17.87 -25.86 -10.13
CA LEU A 24 17.09 -24.84 -9.42
C LEU A 24 17.92 -23.61 -9.10
N LEU A 25 19.17 -23.77 -8.65
CA LEU A 25 20.09 -22.64 -8.40
C LEU A 25 20.32 -21.83 -9.68
N VAL A 26 20.51 -22.51 -10.83
CA VAL A 26 20.66 -21.84 -12.13
C VAL A 26 19.39 -21.11 -12.54
N ILE A 27 18.21 -21.71 -12.39
CA ILE A 27 16.93 -21.07 -12.77
C ILE A 27 16.65 -19.85 -11.89
N LEU A 28 16.79 -19.99 -10.57
CA LEU A 28 16.63 -18.90 -9.60
C LEU A 28 17.64 -17.78 -9.91
N GLY A 29 18.90 -18.13 -10.19
CA GLY A 29 19.91 -17.14 -10.60
C GLY A 29 19.55 -16.38 -11.88
N ILE A 30 18.90 -17.03 -12.86
CA ILE A 30 18.41 -16.36 -14.07
C ILE A 30 17.26 -15.40 -13.74
N ILE A 31 16.35 -15.80 -12.85
CA ILE A 31 15.21 -14.96 -12.41
C ILE A 31 15.72 -13.73 -11.66
N GLU A 32 16.62 -13.91 -10.70
CA GLU A 32 17.26 -12.83 -9.93
C GLU A 32 18.04 -11.88 -10.84
N ALA A 33 18.81 -12.41 -11.79
CA ALA A 33 19.52 -11.59 -12.78
C ALA A 33 18.55 -10.80 -13.67
N GLY A 34 17.44 -11.41 -14.10
CA GLY A 34 16.39 -10.74 -14.88
C GLY A 34 15.77 -9.57 -14.11
N TRP A 35 15.49 -9.76 -12.82
CA TRP A 35 15.00 -8.70 -11.94
C TRP A 35 15.99 -7.55 -11.79
N LEU A 36 17.27 -7.84 -11.52
CA LEU A 36 18.30 -6.82 -11.38
C LEU A 36 18.53 -6.04 -12.68
N ILE A 37 18.50 -6.71 -13.83
CA ILE A 37 18.59 -6.05 -15.14
C ILE A 37 17.38 -5.15 -15.37
N TYR A 38 16.17 -5.61 -15.06
CA TYR A 38 14.96 -4.79 -15.15
C TYR A 38 15.04 -3.54 -14.26
N ALA A 39 15.47 -3.70 -13.01
CA ALA A 39 15.67 -2.59 -12.08
C ALA A 39 16.74 -1.61 -12.58
N TYR A 40 17.85 -2.13 -13.11
CA TYR A 40 18.94 -1.32 -13.65
C TYR A 40 18.48 -0.49 -14.85
N ILE A 41 17.77 -1.10 -15.80
CA ILE A 41 17.23 -0.40 -16.97
C ILE A 41 16.24 0.69 -16.54
N THR A 42 15.38 0.38 -15.57
CA THR A 42 14.40 1.33 -15.04
C THR A 42 15.07 2.53 -14.35
N VAL A 43 16.10 2.32 -13.53
CA VAL A 43 16.89 3.40 -12.90
C VAL A 43 17.59 4.28 -13.94
N GLN A 44 18.18 3.67 -14.97
CA GLN A 44 18.81 4.38 -16.08
C GLN A 44 17.79 5.20 -16.89
N ASN A 45 16.58 4.67 -17.08
CA ASN A 45 15.49 5.38 -17.72
C ASN A 45 15.00 6.57 -16.88
N ALA A 46 14.86 6.37 -15.56
CA ALA A 46 14.46 7.42 -14.62
C ALA A 46 15.44 8.60 -14.63
N ALA A 47 16.74 8.34 -14.60
CA ALA A 47 17.76 9.38 -14.70
C ALA A 47 17.68 10.15 -16.04
N ARG A 48 17.47 9.45 -17.15
CA ARG A 48 17.33 10.08 -18.48
C ARG A 48 16.08 10.94 -18.61
N GLU A 49 14.94 10.46 -18.11
CA GLU A 49 13.68 11.19 -18.22
C GLU A 49 13.68 12.44 -17.34
N ALA A 50 14.22 12.32 -16.14
CA ALA A 50 14.43 13.47 -15.26
C ALA A 50 15.41 14.49 -15.85
N ALA A 51 16.51 14.05 -16.47
CA ALA A 51 17.46 14.95 -17.14
C ALA A 51 16.83 15.64 -18.37
N ARG A 52 16.02 14.93 -19.18
CA ARG A 52 15.29 15.53 -20.31
C ARG A 52 14.34 16.61 -19.85
N TYR A 53 13.58 16.32 -18.79
CA TYR A 53 12.67 17.29 -18.18
C TYR A 53 13.43 18.49 -17.61
N ALA A 54 14.57 18.24 -16.96
CA ALA A 54 15.42 19.30 -16.44
C ALA A 54 15.83 20.29 -17.53
N VAL A 55 16.21 19.80 -18.72
CA VAL A 55 16.72 20.62 -19.83
C VAL A 55 15.69 21.62 -20.37
N THR A 56 14.44 21.20 -20.54
CA THR A 56 13.39 22.04 -21.15
C THR A 56 12.87 23.12 -20.20
N GLY A 57 12.93 22.88 -18.88
CA GLY A 57 12.44 23.82 -17.87
C GLY A 57 10.95 24.15 -17.98
N ALA A 58 10.17 23.32 -18.67
CA ALA A 58 8.73 23.48 -18.78
C ALA A 58 8.06 22.94 -17.50
N PRO A 59 7.33 23.76 -16.73
CA PRO A 59 6.59 23.27 -15.57
C PRO A 59 5.57 22.20 -16.02
N LEU A 60 5.37 21.18 -15.20
CA LEU A 60 4.27 20.23 -15.42
C LEU A 60 2.96 21.02 -15.35
N ASP A 61 2.02 20.77 -16.26
CA ASP A 61 0.65 21.23 -16.03
C ASP A 61 0.03 20.54 -14.81
N ALA A 62 -1.13 21.01 -14.36
CA ALA A 62 -1.86 20.42 -13.23
C ALA A 62 -2.21 18.91 -13.41
N ALA A 63 -1.97 18.34 -14.59
CA ALA A 63 -2.19 16.94 -14.93
C ALA A 63 -0.89 16.12 -15.07
N GLY A 64 0.29 16.72 -14.83
CA GLY A 64 1.58 16.01 -14.90
C GLY A 64 2.09 15.76 -16.31
N ASN A 65 1.64 16.51 -17.33
CA ASN A 65 2.12 16.35 -18.69
C ASN A 65 3.41 17.17 -18.95
N PRO A 66 4.46 16.56 -19.52
CA PRO A 66 5.73 17.24 -19.77
C PRO A 66 5.77 18.09 -21.07
N TRP A 67 4.64 18.22 -21.79
CA TRP A 67 4.61 18.82 -23.15
C TRP A 67 3.72 20.08 -23.30
N THR A 68 3.15 20.60 -22.22
CA THR A 68 2.28 21.78 -22.26
C THR A 68 3.02 23.03 -21.82
N VAL A 69 3.44 23.82 -22.82
CA VAL A 69 4.22 25.06 -22.62
C VAL A 69 3.36 26.10 -21.91
N LYS A 70 3.63 26.39 -20.63
CA LYS A 70 3.24 27.68 -20.03
C LYS A 70 4.43 28.64 -20.21
N PRO A 71 4.24 29.86 -20.77
CA PRO A 71 5.35 30.79 -20.93
C PRO A 71 5.93 31.15 -19.55
N MET A 72 7.21 30.88 -19.32
CA MET A 72 7.90 31.41 -18.15
C MET A 72 8.08 32.92 -18.29
N LEU A 73 7.79 33.62 -17.19
CA LEU A 73 8.13 34.99 -16.82
C LEU A 73 7.32 36.15 -17.44
N GLU A 74 6.30 36.62 -16.70
CA GLU A 74 6.17 38.06 -16.48
C GLU A 74 6.91 38.42 -15.18
N ALA A 75 7.77 39.43 -15.26
CA ALA A 75 8.59 39.89 -14.15
C ALA A 75 7.70 40.58 -13.10
N GLY A 76 7.37 39.88 -12.01
CA GLY A 76 6.59 40.49 -10.92
C GLY A 76 6.11 39.57 -9.80
N ASP A 77 6.16 38.25 -9.95
CA ASP A 77 5.67 37.34 -8.90
C ASP A 77 6.67 37.11 -7.76
N PRO A 78 6.21 36.94 -6.50
CA PRO A 78 7.05 36.65 -5.34
C PRO A 78 7.80 35.30 -5.46
N PRO A 79 8.93 35.11 -4.75
CA PRO A 79 9.97 34.14 -5.09
C PRO A 79 9.72 32.70 -4.60
N ASN A 80 8.57 32.11 -4.89
CA ASN A 80 8.23 30.74 -4.43
C ASN A 80 7.20 29.99 -5.29
N THR A 81 7.34 30.07 -6.61
CA THR A 81 6.64 29.20 -7.56
C THR A 81 7.41 27.88 -7.71
N LEU A 82 6.75 26.73 -7.46
CA LEU A 82 7.19 25.35 -7.74
C LEU A 82 8.68 25.20 -8.12
N ASN A 83 9.50 24.80 -7.16
CA ASN A 83 10.92 24.59 -7.38
C ASN A 83 11.13 23.52 -8.47
N ARG A 84 11.61 23.94 -9.64
CA ARG A 84 11.98 23.08 -10.79
C ARG A 84 12.82 21.87 -10.39
N SER A 85 13.61 22.00 -9.31
CA SER A 85 14.36 20.89 -8.71
C SER A 85 13.46 19.74 -8.24
N ASP A 86 12.32 20.04 -7.63
CA ASP A 86 11.40 19.06 -7.06
C ASP A 86 10.59 18.37 -8.17
N GLU A 87 10.27 19.10 -9.23
CA GLU A 87 9.62 18.54 -10.43
C GLU A 87 10.53 17.53 -11.14
N ILE A 88 11.84 17.82 -11.27
CA ILE A 88 12.83 16.88 -11.83
C ILE A 88 12.85 15.57 -11.03
N LYS A 89 12.80 15.68 -9.69
CA LYS A 89 12.80 14.50 -8.80
C LYS A 89 11.48 13.70 -8.90
N LYS A 90 10.34 14.38 -9.02
CA LYS A 90 9.03 13.73 -9.27
C LYS A 90 8.99 12.97 -10.60
N VAL A 91 9.57 13.53 -11.67
CA VAL A 91 9.67 12.85 -12.97
C VAL A 91 10.50 11.57 -12.88
N ALA A 92 11.63 11.60 -12.15
CA ALA A 92 12.42 10.39 -11.90
C ALA A 92 11.61 9.30 -11.17
N VAL A 93 10.82 9.67 -10.15
CA VAL A 93 9.95 8.74 -9.42
C VAL A 93 8.86 8.16 -10.33
N GLY A 94 8.22 9.00 -11.15
CA GLY A 94 7.23 8.55 -12.14
C GLY A 94 7.80 7.58 -13.17
N ALA A 95 9.04 7.82 -13.62
CA ALA A 95 9.74 6.95 -14.55
C ALA A 95 10.24 5.63 -13.91
N ALA A 96 10.24 5.54 -12.58
CA ALA A 96 10.58 4.33 -11.83
C ALA A 96 9.35 3.47 -11.45
N ARG A 97 8.15 3.82 -11.94
CA ARG A 97 6.92 3.03 -11.74
C ARG A 97 7.13 1.58 -12.18
N GLY A 98 6.76 0.63 -11.31
CA GLY A 98 7.00 -0.81 -11.49
C GLY A 98 8.11 -1.34 -10.57
N LEU A 99 8.92 -0.47 -9.97
CA LEU A 99 9.82 -0.85 -8.89
C LEU A 99 9.17 -0.60 -7.51
N PRO A 100 9.38 -1.50 -6.54
CA PRO A 100 8.97 -1.29 -5.16
C PRO A 100 9.94 -0.31 -4.47
N ILE A 101 9.67 0.99 -4.62
CA ILE A 101 10.55 2.09 -4.17
C ILE A 101 10.12 2.71 -2.84
N ASP A 102 11.09 3.10 -2.02
CA ASP A 102 10.95 4.00 -0.87
C ASP A 102 11.48 5.39 -1.28
N VAL A 103 10.62 6.41 -1.22
CA VAL A 103 10.89 7.76 -1.74
C VAL A 103 11.47 8.72 -0.70
N GLN A 104 11.85 8.26 0.49
CA GLN A 104 12.43 9.12 1.54
C GLN A 104 13.73 9.85 1.12
N ALA A 105 14.38 9.40 0.03
CA ALA A 105 15.66 9.92 -0.45
C ALA A 105 15.55 10.99 -1.56
N ILE A 106 14.37 11.62 -1.74
CA ILE A 106 14.13 12.58 -2.83
C ILE A 106 13.96 14.04 -2.38
N GLN A 107 13.97 14.33 -1.08
CA GLN A 107 13.63 15.69 -0.60
C GLN A 107 14.75 16.70 -0.93
N ASN A 108 15.98 16.41 -0.54
CA ASN A 108 17.15 17.26 -0.77
C ASN A 108 18.43 16.39 -0.76
N GLN A 109 19.58 17.00 -1.01
CA GLN A 109 20.87 16.33 -1.03
C GLN A 109 21.17 15.61 0.30
N ALA A 110 20.80 16.19 1.44
CA ALA A 110 21.00 15.55 2.74
C ALA A 110 20.13 14.28 2.91
N ALA A 111 18.88 14.32 2.47
CA ALA A 111 17.98 13.16 2.44
C ALA A 111 18.49 12.10 1.46
N TYR A 112 19.00 12.51 0.30
CA TYR A 112 19.62 11.58 -0.65
C TYR A 112 20.78 10.81 -0.01
N ASP A 113 21.66 11.52 0.72
CA ASP A 113 22.85 10.95 1.37
C ASP A 113 22.50 10.09 2.59
N ALA A 114 21.59 10.56 3.45
CA ALA A 114 21.18 9.85 4.68
C ALA A 114 20.47 8.51 4.41
N ASN A 115 19.86 8.35 3.24
CA ASN A 115 19.04 7.18 2.91
C ASN A 115 19.78 6.17 2.00
N GLN A 116 21.07 6.38 1.68
CA GLN A 116 21.82 5.49 0.76
C GLN A 116 21.95 4.04 1.25
N THR A 117 21.80 3.79 2.55
CA THR A 117 21.92 2.46 3.17
C THR A 117 20.58 1.76 3.39
N ARG A 118 19.46 2.41 3.06
CA ARG A 118 18.12 1.86 3.35
C ARG A 118 17.67 0.88 2.29
N PRO A 119 17.16 -0.31 2.64
CA PRO A 119 16.58 -1.22 1.68
C PRO A 119 15.45 -0.55 0.89
N ARG A 120 15.39 -0.79 -0.42
CA ARG A 120 14.37 -0.24 -1.34
C ARG A 120 14.41 1.28 -1.51
N ALA A 121 15.34 1.99 -0.90
CA ALA A 121 15.48 3.43 -1.10
C ALA A 121 15.74 3.77 -2.55
N PHE A 122 14.96 4.74 -3.05
CA PHE A 122 15.09 5.33 -4.36
C PHE A 122 15.41 6.81 -4.19
N GLY A 123 16.66 7.17 -4.45
CA GLY A 123 17.16 8.53 -4.27
C GLY A 123 17.40 9.22 -5.58
N VAL A 124 17.07 10.52 -5.62
CA VAL A 124 17.31 11.39 -6.77
C VAL A 124 18.06 12.64 -6.31
N ALA A 125 19.30 12.78 -6.75
CA ALA A 125 20.12 13.97 -6.53
C ALA A 125 20.25 14.73 -7.85
N ILE A 126 20.18 16.05 -7.77
CA ILE A 126 20.43 16.94 -8.91
C ILE A 126 21.53 17.93 -8.54
N ARG A 127 22.35 18.28 -9.51
CA ARG A 127 23.37 19.34 -9.38
C ARG A 127 23.37 20.17 -10.63
N GLY A 128 23.11 21.46 -10.49
CA GLY A 128 23.05 22.39 -11.61
C GLY A 128 24.14 23.43 -11.50
N GLN A 129 24.81 23.74 -12.60
CA GLN A 129 25.78 24.83 -12.63
C GLN A 129 25.05 26.17 -12.51
N VAL A 130 25.48 27.00 -11.55
CA VAL A 130 24.98 28.37 -11.40
C VAL A 130 25.71 29.34 -12.34
N ASP A 131 26.99 29.10 -12.57
CA ASP A 131 27.88 29.82 -13.47
C ASP A 131 28.86 28.84 -14.17
N PRO A 132 29.58 29.25 -15.22
CA PRO A 132 30.48 28.35 -15.97
C PRO A 132 31.68 27.83 -15.17
N ASP A 133 32.05 28.48 -14.07
CA ASP A 133 33.19 28.11 -13.22
C ASP A 133 32.76 27.16 -12.10
N ASP A 134 31.44 26.95 -11.89
CA ASP A 134 30.86 25.92 -11.02
C ASP A 134 31.01 24.52 -11.64
N LEU A 135 32.23 24.00 -11.64
CA LEU A 135 32.55 22.67 -12.20
C LEU A 135 32.01 21.51 -11.34
N GLN A 136 31.57 21.76 -10.11
CA GLN A 136 31.05 20.75 -9.18
C GLN A 136 29.52 20.70 -9.14
N GLY A 137 28.87 21.79 -9.56
CA GLY A 137 27.43 21.94 -9.53
C GLY A 137 26.89 22.21 -8.14
N THR A 138 25.96 23.13 -8.07
CA THR A 138 25.22 23.43 -6.84
C THR A 138 24.17 22.34 -6.59
N PRO A 139 24.17 21.66 -5.42
CA PRO A 139 23.16 20.67 -5.06
C PRO A 139 21.75 21.24 -5.05
N ASP A 140 20.76 20.43 -5.41
CA ASP A 140 19.35 20.80 -5.47
C ASP A 140 19.05 22.03 -6.36
N HIS A 141 19.98 22.40 -7.24
CA HIS A 141 19.83 23.50 -8.17
C HIS A 141 19.50 22.97 -9.58
N PRO A 142 18.48 23.51 -10.28
CA PRO A 142 18.09 23.03 -11.62
C PRO A 142 19.04 23.49 -12.75
N GLY A 143 20.08 24.25 -12.42
CA GLY A 143 21.06 24.79 -13.35
C GLY A 143 20.56 26.05 -14.07
N THR A 144 21.48 26.97 -14.37
CA THR A 144 21.19 28.18 -15.14
C THR A 144 20.95 27.82 -16.61
N LYS A 145 20.17 28.66 -17.32
CA LYS A 145 19.88 28.48 -18.75
C LYS A 145 21.18 28.43 -19.56
N GLY A 146 21.30 27.44 -20.44
CA GLY A 146 22.50 27.22 -21.26
C GLY A 146 23.69 26.62 -20.52
N LEU A 147 23.59 26.27 -19.23
CA LEU A 147 24.63 25.55 -18.48
C LEU A 147 24.21 24.11 -18.15
N ASN A 148 25.14 23.29 -17.67
CA ASN A 148 24.91 21.87 -17.46
C ASN A 148 24.13 21.57 -16.16
N ILE A 149 23.38 20.48 -16.19
CA ILE A 149 22.74 19.84 -15.04
C ILE A 149 23.09 18.35 -15.03
N LEU A 150 23.45 17.86 -13.86
CA LEU A 150 23.69 16.47 -13.53
C LEU A 150 22.49 15.94 -12.76
N VAL A 151 21.92 14.83 -13.23
CA VAL A 151 20.88 14.08 -12.52
C VAL A 151 21.44 12.70 -12.18
N ARG A 152 21.41 12.36 -10.89
CA ARG A 152 21.87 11.09 -10.34
C ARG A 152 20.74 10.40 -9.61
N VAL A 153 20.50 9.14 -9.96
CA VAL A 153 19.48 8.29 -9.36
C VAL A 153 20.14 7.04 -8.79
N TYR A 154 19.70 6.59 -7.61
CA TYR A 154 20.01 5.25 -7.13
C TYR A 154 18.76 4.49 -6.73
N TYR A 155 18.87 3.16 -6.76
CA TYR A 155 17.89 2.25 -6.18
C TYR A 155 18.58 1.12 -5.45
N ASN A 156 18.16 0.88 -4.21
CA ASN A 156 18.63 -0.22 -3.38
C ASN A 156 17.76 -1.46 -3.62
N ALA A 157 18.08 -2.22 -4.67
CA ALA A 157 17.30 -3.38 -5.11
C ALA A 157 17.44 -4.57 -4.14
N PRO A 158 16.36 -5.01 -3.49
CA PRO A 158 16.39 -6.21 -2.65
C PRO A 158 16.53 -7.46 -3.52
N MET A 159 17.17 -8.49 -2.98
CA MET A 159 17.17 -9.82 -3.59
C MET A 159 15.78 -10.45 -3.46
N LEU A 160 15.27 -11.06 -4.53
CA LEU A 160 13.98 -11.76 -4.52
C LEU A 160 14.12 -13.14 -3.87
N ASP A 161 15.20 -13.84 -4.20
CA ASP A 161 15.39 -15.22 -3.77
C ASP A 161 16.04 -15.32 -2.38
N PRO A 162 15.43 -16.06 -1.44
CA PRO A 162 15.99 -16.23 -0.09
C PRO A 162 17.41 -16.80 -0.08
N ILE A 163 17.73 -17.69 -1.04
CA ILE A 163 19.05 -18.32 -1.14
C ILE A 163 20.12 -17.28 -1.50
N PHE A 164 19.86 -16.44 -2.50
CA PHE A 164 20.78 -15.38 -2.90
C PHE A 164 20.83 -14.25 -1.86
N ASN A 165 19.70 -13.94 -1.22
CA ASN A 165 19.64 -12.98 -0.14
C ASN A 165 20.54 -13.39 1.04
N VAL A 166 20.50 -14.66 1.46
CA VAL A 166 21.37 -15.19 2.51
C VAL A 166 22.85 -15.20 2.09
N LEU A 167 23.15 -15.60 0.85
CA LEU A 167 24.53 -15.57 0.32
C LEU A 167 25.12 -14.16 0.28
N MET A 168 24.28 -13.14 0.10
CA MET A 168 24.65 -11.72 0.09
C MET A 168 24.56 -11.07 1.49
N GLY A 169 24.22 -11.82 2.54
CA GLY A 169 24.15 -11.32 3.91
C GLY A 169 22.91 -10.48 4.25
N GLY A 170 21.78 -10.69 3.57
CA GLY A 170 20.54 -9.94 3.81
C GLY A 170 20.52 -8.54 3.19
N ASN A 171 21.47 -8.27 2.28
CA ASN A 171 21.70 -6.95 1.72
C ASN A 171 20.98 -6.73 0.39
N PHE A 172 21.02 -5.48 -0.08
CA PHE A 172 20.53 -5.05 -1.39
C PHE A 172 21.70 -4.82 -2.35
N VAL A 173 21.42 -4.84 -3.66
CA VAL A 173 22.33 -4.35 -4.68
C VAL A 173 21.95 -2.90 -5.00
N GLN A 174 22.89 -1.97 -4.81
CA GLN A 174 22.66 -0.59 -5.20
C GLN A 174 22.92 -0.42 -6.69
N LEU A 175 21.88 -0.01 -7.41
CA LEU A 175 21.92 0.31 -8.83
C LEU A 175 21.95 1.83 -8.99
N ARG A 176 22.81 2.35 -9.86
CA ARG A 176 22.97 3.79 -10.09
C ARG A 176 22.78 4.15 -11.56
N GLY A 177 22.15 5.30 -11.80
CA GLY A 177 22.01 5.96 -13.09
C GLY A 177 22.42 7.41 -12.99
N GLU A 178 23.17 7.90 -13.97
CA GLU A 178 23.66 9.27 -13.98
C GLU A 178 23.62 9.83 -15.39
N VAL A 179 23.13 11.05 -15.53
CA VAL A 179 22.98 11.73 -16.82
C VAL A 179 23.34 13.20 -16.64
N THR A 180 24.19 13.70 -17.53
CA THR A 180 24.48 15.14 -17.65
C THR A 180 23.86 15.67 -18.94
N MET A 181 23.19 16.82 -18.86
CA MET A 181 22.65 17.51 -20.04
C MET A 181 22.78 19.03 -19.90
N GLN A 182 22.79 19.73 -21.02
CA GLN A 182 22.82 21.20 -21.06
C GLN A 182 21.39 21.76 -21.11
N ASN A 183 21.06 22.70 -20.22
CA ASN A 183 19.76 23.35 -20.20
C ASN A 183 19.48 24.18 -21.46
N GLU A 184 18.21 24.29 -21.86
CA GLU A 184 17.79 25.11 -23.00
C GLU A 184 18.06 26.61 -22.76
N GLY A 185 18.44 27.29 -23.85
CA GLY A 185 18.73 28.73 -23.87
C GLY A 185 20.16 29.07 -24.30
N ILE A 186 20.33 30.21 -24.99
CA ILE A 186 21.65 30.78 -25.31
C ILE A 186 22.02 31.74 -24.19
N ASN A 187 23.10 31.45 -23.48
CA ASN A 187 23.74 32.46 -22.64
C ASN A 187 24.53 33.42 -23.55
N LEU A 188 24.00 34.63 -23.74
CA LEU A 188 24.54 35.66 -24.65
C LEU A 188 26.00 36.08 -24.31
N ALA A 189 26.53 35.68 -23.15
CA ALA A 189 27.89 35.93 -22.73
C ALA A 189 28.92 34.88 -23.23
N LEU A 190 28.49 33.70 -23.71
CA LEU A 190 29.39 32.61 -24.08
C LEU A 190 29.14 32.13 -25.52
N GLY A 191 30.04 32.53 -26.44
CA GLY A 191 30.10 32.02 -27.81
C GLY A 191 30.64 30.58 -27.94
N SER A 192 30.57 29.77 -26.89
CA SER A 192 31.11 28.41 -26.83
C SER A 192 30.38 27.54 -25.79
N SER A 193 30.32 26.23 -26.05
CA SER A 193 29.72 25.20 -25.17
C SER A 193 30.28 25.27 -23.73
N PRO A 194 29.45 25.06 -22.69
CA PRO A 194 29.88 25.08 -21.30
C PRO A 194 30.84 23.93 -20.98
N PRO A 195 31.75 24.09 -19.99
CA PRO A 195 32.58 22.99 -19.52
C PRO A 195 31.73 21.89 -18.86
N ASP A 196 32.08 20.63 -19.11
CA ASP A 196 31.48 19.46 -18.44
C ASP A 196 31.75 19.50 -16.91
N PHE A 197 30.88 18.85 -16.13
CA PHE A 197 31.14 18.65 -14.71
C PHE A 197 32.47 17.92 -14.49
N ALA A 198 33.17 18.27 -13.42
CA ALA A 198 34.32 17.50 -12.97
C ALA A 198 33.88 16.06 -12.64
N PRO A 199 34.68 15.02 -13.02
CA PRO A 199 34.37 13.65 -12.64
C PRO A 199 34.26 13.54 -11.11
N PRO A 200 33.26 12.80 -10.60
CA PRO A 200 33.05 12.67 -9.16
C PRO A 200 34.27 12.07 -8.47
N ASP A 201 34.61 12.62 -7.30
CA ASP A 201 35.66 12.09 -6.42
C ASP A 201 35.33 10.61 -6.06
N PRO A 202 36.24 9.65 -6.29
CA PRO A 202 35.98 8.23 -6.00
C PRO A 202 35.63 7.93 -4.53
N ASP A 203 35.84 8.85 -3.59
CA ASP A 203 35.61 8.62 -2.15
C ASP A 203 34.23 9.09 -1.61
N GLN A 204 33.29 9.53 -2.46
CA GLN A 204 31.88 9.79 -2.06
C GLN A 204 30.90 8.65 -2.39
N ALA A 205 31.38 7.40 -2.38
CA ALA A 205 30.52 6.23 -2.16
C ALA A 205 30.29 6.10 -0.65
N GLY A 206 29.10 6.49 -0.19
CA GLY A 206 28.77 6.66 1.22
C GLY A 206 29.25 5.54 2.15
N ALA A 207 30.01 5.94 3.17
CA ALA A 207 30.28 5.13 4.34
C ALA A 207 28.94 4.67 4.96
N GLY A 208 28.84 3.37 5.26
CA GLY A 208 27.72 2.82 6.00
C GLY A 208 27.61 3.47 7.38
N GLY A 209 26.53 4.22 7.59
CA GLY A 209 26.11 4.69 8.91
C GLY A 209 25.63 3.52 9.77
N ASP A 210 26.03 3.53 11.03
CA ASP A 210 25.75 2.52 12.04
C ASP A 210 24.28 2.46 12.46
N GLY A 211 23.84 1.25 12.82
CA GLY A 211 22.45 0.92 13.13
C GLY A 211 21.99 1.42 14.50
N SER A 212 21.70 2.71 14.61
CA SER A 212 20.89 3.28 15.70
C SER A 212 19.48 3.60 15.19
N ALA A 213 18.50 2.82 15.60
CA ALA A 213 17.08 3.02 15.29
C ALA A 213 16.56 4.34 15.90
N ALA A 214 16.46 5.40 15.10
CA ALA A 214 15.66 6.57 15.42
C ALA A 214 14.18 6.22 15.19
N LEU A 215 13.32 6.48 16.19
CA LEU A 215 11.88 6.40 16.03
C LEU A 215 11.45 7.58 15.14
N ASN A 216 10.76 7.30 14.02
CA ASN A 216 10.28 8.34 13.11
C ASN A 216 9.12 9.10 13.77
N GLU A 217 9.34 10.36 14.13
CA GLU A 217 8.33 11.31 14.62
C GLU A 217 7.30 11.58 13.50
N TYR A 218 6.00 11.51 13.79
CA TYR A 218 4.91 11.54 12.81
C TYR A 218 3.92 12.67 13.11
N LEU A 219 3.52 13.41 12.08
CA LEU A 219 2.49 14.46 12.17
C LEU A 219 1.43 14.19 11.11
N GLU A 220 0.17 14.38 11.48
CA GLU A 220 -0.98 14.13 10.63
C GLU A 220 -2.08 15.15 10.87
N VAL A 221 -2.69 15.66 9.80
CA VAL A 221 -3.88 16.51 9.89
C VAL A 221 -5.10 15.66 9.65
N ARG A 222 -6.08 15.80 10.55
CA ARG A 222 -7.33 15.07 10.55
C ARG A 222 -8.50 16.04 10.39
N PHE A 223 -9.49 15.65 9.61
CA PHE A 223 -10.76 16.33 9.51
C PHE A 223 -11.85 15.33 9.92
N ASP A 224 -12.66 15.69 10.91
CA ASP A 224 -13.65 14.80 11.54
C ASP A 224 -13.06 13.47 12.03
N GLY A 225 -11.88 13.54 12.65
CA GLY A 225 -11.18 12.38 13.23
C GLY A 225 -10.45 11.48 12.24
N ALA A 226 -10.55 11.72 10.93
CA ALA A 226 -9.88 10.96 9.89
C ALA A 226 -8.75 11.77 9.22
N PRO A 227 -7.60 11.14 8.87
CA PRO A 227 -6.54 11.78 8.10
C PRO A 227 -7.04 12.30 6.76
N VAL A 228 -6.59 13.48 6.35
CA VAL A 228 -7.04 14.10 5.10
C VAL A 228 -5.88 14.69 4.31
N THR A 229 -5.98 14.63 2.98
CA THR A 229 -5.07 15.32 2.05
C THR A 229 -5.67 16.60 1.48
N ASP A 230 -6.99 16.74 1.54
CA ASP A 230 -7.73 17.89 1.00
C ASP A 230 -8.67 18.44 2.07
N VAL A 231 -8.63 19.75 2.30
CA VAL A 231 -9.47 20.42 3.30
C VAL A 231 -9.98 21.76 2.77
N PRO A 232 -11.29 22.01 2.78
CA PRO A 232 -11.85 23.32 2.45
C PRO A 232 -11.34 24.40 3.40
N ALA A 233 -11.01 25.59 2.87
CA ALA A 233 -10.81 26.74 3.72
C ALA A 233 -12.08 27.00 4.57
N GLY A 234 -11.89 27.39 5.83
CA GLY A 234 -12.98 27.53 6.82
C GLY A 234 -13.32 26.28 7.62
N SER A 235 -12.75 25.12 7.27
CA SER A 235 -12.93 23.87 8.03
C SER A 235 -12.14 23.86 9.34
N ASP A 236 -12.71 23.21 10.35
CA ASP A 236 -12.02 22.88 11.60
C ASP A 236 -11.30 21.54 11.46
N VAL A 237 -9.98 21.52 11.71
CA VAL A 237 -9.15 20.32 11.65
C VAL A 237 -8.53 20.01 13.01
N ASP A 238 -8.23 18.73 13.23
CA ASP A 238 -7.39 18.27 14.32
C ASP A 238 -5.98 17.98 13.78
N ILE A 239 -4.93 18.26 14.56
CA ILE A 239 -3.55 17.92 14.20
C ILE A 239 -3.00 16.95 15.23
N ALA A 240 -2.70 15.73 14.79
CA ALA A 240 -2.16 14.66 15.61
C ALA A 240 -0.63 14.62 15.47
N LEU A 241 0.05 14.60 16.62
CA LEU A 241 1.46 14.29 16.75
C LEU A 241 1.55 12.88 17.32
N GLU A 242 2.33 12.01 16.69
CA GLU A 242 2.55 10.65 17.15
C GLU A 242 4.03 10.30 17.11
N ARG A 243 4.48 9.50 18.09
CA ARG A 243 5.86 9.00 18.17
C ARG A 243 6.94 10.08 18.31
N HIS A 244 6.56 11.28 18.76
CA HIS A 244 7.49 12.31 19.20
C HIS A 244 8.14 11.93 20.53
N ASN A 245 9.18 12.66 20.95
CA ASN A 245 9.68 12.50 22.32
C ASN A 245 8.55 12.76 23.33
N GLY A 246 8.36 11.83 24.27
CA GLY A 246 7.30 11.92 25.28
C GLY A 246 7.51 13.06 26.27
N ALA A 247 6.42 13.58 26.84
CA ALA A 247 6.41 14.69 27.80
C ALA A 247 7.16 15.95 27.32
N THR A 248 7.24 16.16 26.01
CA THR A 248 8.04 17.22 25.39
C THR A 248 7.11 18.23 24.70
N PRO A 249 7.31 19.55 24.88
CA PRO A 249 6.53 20.56 24.18
C PRO A 249 6.96 20.68 22.72
N TYR A 250 6.00 20.71 21.82
CA TYR A 250 6.18 20.99 20.40
C TYR A 250 5.35 22.20 19.98
N THR A 251 5.92 23.02 19.12
CA THR A 251 5.21 24.07 18.42
C THR A 251 4.67 23.51 17.12
N VAL A 252 3.35 23.47 16.98
CA VAL A 252 2.69 23.20 15.70
C VAL A 252 2.57 24.49 14.93
N CYS A 253 2.94 24.44 13.66
CA CYS A 253 2.99 25.58 12.76
C CYS A 253 2.20 25.30 11.50
N PHE A 254 1.55 26.33 10.97
CA PHE A 254 0.90 26.33 9.68
C PHE A 254 1.61 27.38 8.81
N GLU A 255 2.12 26.99 7.64
CA GLU A 255 2.89 27.88 6.75
C GLU A 255 4.05 28.60 7.47
N GLY A 256 4.77 27.85 8.32
CA GLY A 256 5.90 28.38 9.09
C GLY A 256 5.53 29.37 10.21
N SER A 257 4.25 29.57 10.50
CA SER A 257 3.77 30.41 11.60
C SER A 257 3.13 29.56 12.70
N PRO A 258 3.41 29.80 14.00
CA PRO A 258 2.77 29.05 15.09
C PRO A 258 1.25 29.23 15.08
N ILE A 259 0.50 28.14 15.20
CA ILE A 259 -0.96 28.20 15.34
C ILE A 259 -1.37 28.62 16.77
N PRO A 260 -2.56 29.19 16.99
CA PRO A 260 -2.97 29.72 18.30
C PRO A 260 -3.08 28.67 19.41
N GLN A 261 -3.29 27.40 19.06
CA GLN A 261 -3.36 26.29 20.01
C GLN A 261 -1.98 25.71 20.38
N SER A 262 -0.91 26.23 19.78
CA SER A 262 0.47 25.86 20.11
C SER A 262 1.04 26.68 21.27
N PRO A 263 2.01 26.16 22.04
CA PRO A 263 2.60 24.82 21.93
C PRO A 263 1.71 23.72 22.54
N VAL A 264 1.87 22.49 22.06
CA VAL A 264 1.23 21.28 22.62
C VAL A 264 2.28 20.39 23.26
N THR A 265 1.99 19.79 24.42
CA THR A 265 2.90 18.86 25.10
C THR A 265 2.45 17.43 24.84
N THR A 266 3.38 16.59 24.41
CA THR A 266 3.12 15.15 24.17
C THR A 266 2.89 14.41 25.49
N ASP A 267 2.11 13.32 25.43
CA ASP A 267 1.96 12.37 26.53
C ASP A 267 3.25 11.54 26.72
N ALA A 268 3.24 10.60 27.68
CA ALA A 268 4.39 9.73 27.93
C ALA A 268 4.72 8.79 26.76
N GLY A 269 3.76 8.55 25.87
CA GLY A 269 3.92 7.74 24.65
C GLY A 269 4.34 8.55 23.42
N GLY A 270 4.57 9.86 23.56
CA GLY A 270 4.98 10.71 22.45
C GLY A 270 3.84 11.23 21.58
N ASN A 271 2.59 11.18 22.06
CA ASN A 271 1.44 11.59 21.28
C ASN A 271 0.81 12.88 21.80
N ALA A 272 0.30 13.72 20.91
CA ALA A 272 -0.44 14.93 21.24
C ALA A 272 -1.52 15.19 20.17
N LEU A 273 -2.58 15.90 20.56
CA LEU A 273 -3.64 16.30 19.64
C LEU A 273 -3.93 17.79 19.83
N VAL A 274 -3.85 18.55 18.75
CA VAL A 274 -4.41 19.90 18.67
C VAL A 274 -5.80 19.77 18.07
N SER A 275 -6.84 20.17 18.79
CA SER A 275 -8.22 20.00 18.31
C SER A 275 -8.87 21.31 17.90
N ASN A 276 -9.68 21.26 16.83
CA ASN A 276 -10.48 22.37 16.29
C ASN A 276 -9.65 23.57 15.82
N TYR A 277 -8.56 23.37 15.09
CA TYR A 277 -7.87 24.44 14.40
C TYR A 277 -8.67 24.84 13.14
N THR A 278 -9.20 26.05 13.10
CA THR A 278 -9.91 26.55 11.91
C THR A 278 -8.92 27.04 10.87
N ILE A 279 -8.88 26.41 9.70
CA ILE A 279 -8.18 26.96 8.53
C ILE A 279 -8.94 28.21 8.08
N SER A 280 -8.28 29.36 8.01
CA SER A 280 -8.95 30.62 7.67
C SER A 280 -9.68 30.53 6.33
N LEU A 281 -10.89 31.10 6.25
CA LEU A 281 -11.65 31.26 5.00
C LEU A 281 -10.91 32.09 3.94
N LEU A 282 -9.88 32.85 4.35
CA LEU A 282 -9.05 33.68 3.46
C LEU A 282 -7.79 32.95 2.98
N THR A 283 -7.58 31.71 3.41
CA THR A 283 -6.44 30.89 2.97
C THR A 283 -6.60 30.63 1.48
N SER A 284 -5.57 30.95 0.69
CA SER A 284 -5.61 30.74 -0.76
C SER A 284 -5.71 29.25 -1.07
N PRO A 285 -6.51 28.83 -2.07
CA PRO A 285 -6.54 27.44 -2.49
C PRO A 285 -5.15 26.96 -2.95
N GLY A 286 -4.79 25.71 -2.68
CA GLY A 286 -3.50 25.11 -3.03
C GLY A 286 -2.87 24.31 -1.90
N LEU A 287 -1.65 23.83 -2.07
CA LEU A 287 -0.94 23.04 -1.06
C LEU A 287 -0.44 23.93 0.09
N HIS A 288 -0.75 23.56 1.32
CA HIS A 288 -0.24 24.17 2.55
C HIS A 288 0.37 23.12 3.47
N THR A 289 1.32 23.52 4.31
CA THR A 289 2.12 22.61 5.14
C THR A 289 1.87 22.88 6.62
N PHE A 290 1.53 21.82 7.35
CA PHE A 290 1.66 21.78 8.81
C PHE A 290 3.02 21.21 9.19
N THR A 291 3.63 21.77 10.22
CA THR A 291 4.88 21.25 10.79
C THR A 291 4.81 21.20 12.31
N SER A 292 5.60 20.32 12.90
CA SER A 292 5.94 20.36 14.33
C SER A 292 7.40 20.71 14.48
N SER A 293 7.72 21.51 15.49
CA SER A 293 9.09 21.93 15.82
C SER A 293 9.33 21.84 17.31
N LEU A 294 10.53 21.42 17.71
CA LEU A 294 11.00 21.44 19.10
C LEU A 294 11.26 22.88 19.59
N ASN A 295 11.53 23.80 18.66
CA ASN A 295 11.80 25.21 18.96
C ASN A 295 10.57 26.06 18.63
N ALA A 296 10.35 27.11 19.41
CA ALA A 296 9.19 28.01 19.32
C ALA A 296 9.08 28.84 18.02
N ASP A 297 10.00 28.66 17.07
CA ASP A 297 10.20 29.55 15.92
C ASP A 297 9.89 28.91 14.55
N CYS A 298 9.29 27.71 14.52
CA CYS A 298 8.87 27.00 13.30
C CYS A 298 9.98 26.82 12.24
N SER A 299 11.23 27.11 12.59
CA SER A 299 12.36 27.23 11.65
C SER A 299 13.03 25.89 11.35
N SER A 300 12.85 24.93 12.25
CA SER A 300 13.49 23.61 12.21
C SER A 300 12.43 22.53 12.45
N PRO A 301 11.61 22.22 11.44
CA PRO A 301 10.54 21.24 11.59
C PRO A 301 11.11 19.83 11.77
N VAL A 302 10.55 19.08 12.72
CA VAL A 302 10.91 17.68 13.00
C VAL A 302 9.97 16.68 12.32
N ALA A 303 8.74 17.11 12.03
CA ALA A 303 7.79 16.38 11.18
C ALA A 303 6.90 17.38 10.42
N SER A 304 6.47 17.01 9.22
CA SER A 304 5.63 17.81 8.33
C SER A 304 4.49 17.00 7.73
N TYR A 305 3.40 17.68 7.41
CA TYR A 305 2.24 17.09 6.74
C TYR A 305 1.58 18.12 5.83
N ASP A 306 1.42 17.77 4.56
CA ASP A 306 0.88 18.66 3.55
C ASP A 306 -0.64 18.44 3.40
N VAL A 307 -1.39 19.53 3.32
CA VAL A 307 -2.83 19.54 3.07
C VAL A 307 -3.12 20.49 1.92
N ASN A 308 -3.85 20.02 0.92
CA ASN A 308 -4.36 20.84 -0.15
C ASN A 308 -5.63 21.58 0.32
N VAL A 309 -5.53 22.89 0.48
CA VAL A 309 -6.65 23.75 0.88
C VAL A 309 -7.52 24.06 -0.34
N LEU A 310 -8.82 23.76 -0.24
CA LEU A 310 -9.80 24.01 -1.31
C LEU A 310 -10.49 25.37 -1.12
N ASP A 311 -11.00 25.95 -2.20
CA ASP A 311 -11.76 27.21 -2.17
C ASP A 311 -13.05 27.08 -1.34
N ALA A 312 -13.10 27.77 -0.20
CA ALA A 312 -14.23 27.79 0.74
C ALA A 312 -15.54 28.34 0.16
N THR A 313 -15.46 29.07 -0.96
CA THR A 313 -16.62 29.74 -1.58
C THR A 313 -17.22 28.93 -2.71
N SER A 314 -16.51 27.90 -3.17
CA SER A 314 -16.92 27.04 -4.26
C SER A 314 -17.44 25.71 -3.71
N PRO A 315 -18.69 25.31 -4.03
CA PRO A 315 -19.25 24.04 -3.59
C PRO A 315 -18.37 22.87 -4.04
N SER A 316 -17.84 22.12 -3.06
CA SER A 316 -16.91 21.01 -3.24
C SER A 316 -17.39 19.77 -2.49
N ILE A 317 -16.95 18.61 -2.95
CA ILE A 317 -17.27 17.29 -2.38
C ILE A 317 -16.01 16.45 -2.41
N PHE A 318 -15.79 15.61 -1.39
CA PHE A 318 -14.64 14.71 -1.29
C PHE A 318 -14.95 13.57 -0.30
N ILE A 319 -14.13 12.51 -0.32
CA ILE A 319 -14.22 11.39 0.64
C ILE A 319 -13.15 11.57 1.72
N THR A 320 -13.51 11.35 2.97
CA THR A 320 -12.64 11.54 4.16
C THR A 320 -12.40 10.25 4.94
N ASP A 321 -12.30 9.11 4.26
CA ASP A 321 -12.07 7.83 4.93
C ASP A 321 -10.62 7.66 5.40
N ALA A 322 -10.47 7.29 6.67
CA ALA A 322 -9.16 7.09 7.27
C ALA A 322 -8.40 5.89 6.70
N GLY A 323 -7.28 6.15 6.02
CA GLY A 323 -6.33 5.12 5.58
C GLY A 323 -6.39 4.74 4.10
N HIS A 324 -7.17 5.45 3.28
CA HIS A 324 -7.17 5.31 1.82
C HIS A 324 -6.37 6.43 1.16
N THR A 325 -5.09 6.20 0.89
CA THR A 325 -4.22 7.18 0.20
C THR A 325 -4.31 7.11 -1.32
N ASP A 326 -4.88 6.03 -1.85
CA ASP A 326 -5.00 5.76 -3.29
C ASP A 326 -6.34 6.21 -3.88
N HIS A 327 -7.24 6.75 -3.05
CA HIS A 327 -8.58 7.19 -3.43
C HIS A 327 -9.38 6.13 -4.21
N SER A 328 -9.17 4.85 -3.87
CA SER A 328 -9.80 3.72 -4.54
C SER A 328 -10.63 2.84 -3.59
N TRP A 329 -11.92 2.65 -3.90
CA TRP A 329 -12.84 1.88 -3.08
C TRP A 329 -13.61 0.83 -3.88
N PRO A 330 -13.78 -0.39 -3.39
CA PRO A 330 -14.63 -1.38 -4.06
C PRO A 330 -16.09 -0.96 -4.14
N ALA A 331 -16.81 -1.46 -5.14
CA ALA A 331 -18.26 -1.28 -5.21
C ALA A 331 -18.96 -1.84 -3.95
N ASN A 332 -19.91 -1.08 -3.39
CA ASN A 332 -20.60 -1.33 -2.12
C ASN A 332 -19.77 -1.05 -0.85
N SER A 333 -18.64 -0.35 -0.97
CA SER A 333 -17.92 0.13 0.22
C SER A 333 -18.70 1.27 0.89
N LEU A 334 -18.71 1.26 2.23
CA LEU A 334 -19.14 2.38 3.03
C LEU A 334 -18.04 3.44 2.99
N VAL A 335 -18.40 4.67 2.66
CA VAL A 335 -17.48 5.81 2.58
C VAL A 335 -18.04 7.02 3.32
N THR A 336 -17.15 7.80 3.92
CA THR A 336 -17.49 9.08 4.54
C THR A 336 -17.33 10.18 3.52
N VAL A 337 -18.44 10.76 3.10
CA VAL A 337 -18.46 11.88 2.15
C VAL A 337 -18.58 13.18 2.93
N SER A 338 -17.75 14.15 2.55
CA SER A 338 -17.75 15.50 3.08
C SER A 338 -18.09 16.48 1.96
N ILE A 339 -18.95 17.46 2.25
CA ILE A 339 -19.29 18.56 1.34
C ILE A 339 -18.96 19.89 2.01
N ALA A 340 -18.48 20.87 1.23
CA ALA A 340 -18.10 22.17 1.76
C ALA A 340 -18.29 23.31 0.75
N GLY A 341 -18.45 24.52 1.28
CA GLY A 341 -18.70 25.72 0.48
C GLY A 341 -20.15 25.85 0.00
N HIS A 342 -21.03 24.93 0.42
CA HIS A 342 -22.47 24.95 0.14
C HIS A 342 -23.23 25.92 1.08
N ASP A 343 -24.51 26.19 0.81
CA ASP A 343 -25.32 27.06 1.66
C ASP A 343 -25.45 26.46 3.07
N PRO A 344 -25.38 27.27 4.14
CA PRO A 344 -25.42 26.77 5.51
C PRO A 344 -26.79 26.20 5.87
N ASN A 345 -26.82 25.19 6.75
CA ASN A 345 -28.06 24.55 7.24
C ASN A 345 -28.95 24.00 6.12
N THR A 346 -28.36 23.53 5.03
CA THR A 346 -29.07 23.07 3.83
C THR A 346 -28.75 21.60 3.55
N GLU A 347 -29.78 20.82 3.21
CA GLU A 347 -29.66 19.40 2.87
C GLU A 347 -29.33 19.23 1.38
N TYR A 348 -28.30 18.44 1.08
CA TYR A 348 -27.85 18.11 -0.26
C TYR A 348 -27.90 16.62 -0.50
N GLN A 349 -28.40 16.23 -1.67
CA GLN A 349 -28.33 14.86 -2.14
C GLN A 349 -26.97 14.57 -2.77
N ILE A 350 -26.38 13.42 -2.42
CA ILE A 350 -25.12 12.97 -3.00
C ILE A 350 -25.40 12.09 -4.21
N LEU A 351 -24.70 12.37 -5.30
CA LEU A 351 -24.84 11.72 -6.60
C LEU A 351 -23.54 11.02 -6.97
N PHE A 352 -23.66 9.80 -7.50
CA PHE A 352 -22.60 8.99 -8.08
C PHE A 352 -22.92 8.78 -9.56
N ASP A 353 -22.04 9.27 -10.45
CA ASP A 353 -22.27 9.40 -11.90
C ASP A 353 -23.62 10.04 -12.24
N GLY A 354 -24.04 11.03 -11.44
CA GLY A 354 -25.31 11.73 -11.60
C GLY A 354 -26.55 10.98 -11.08
N ALA A 355 -26.40 9.74 -10.60
CA ALA A 355 -27.48 8.99 -9.97
C ALA A 355 -27.44 9.11 -8.42
N PRO A 356 -28.58 9.05 -7.72
CA PRO A 356 -28.60 9.04 -6.25
C PRO A 356 -27.68 7.98 -5.65
N MET A 357 -26.72 8.40 -4.83
CA MET A 357 -25.87 7.48 -4.08
C MET A 357 -26.66 6.87 -2.91
N PRO A 358 -26.55 5.56 -2.64
CA PRO A 358 -27.26 4.94 -1.52
C PRO A 358 -26.66 5.33 -0.17
N ASP A 359 -27.50 5.38 0.87
CA ASP A 359 -27.08 5.45 2.27
C ASP A 359 -26.95 4.04 2.89
N PRO A 360 -26.42 3.90 4.12
CA PRO A 360 -26.23 2.58 4.76
C PRO A 360 -27.55 1.85 5.07
N ALA A 361 -28.68 2.55 5.12
CA ALA A 361 -30.00 1.99 5.32
C ALA A 361 -30.69 1.60 3.98
N GLY A 362 -30.01 1.79 2.84
CA GLY A 362 -30.55 1.55 1.50
C GLY A 362 -31.44 2.67 0.96
N GLY A 363 -31.50 3.80 1.67
CA GLY A 363 -32.13 5.04 1.23
C GLY A 363 -31.21 5.86 0.32
N THR A 364 -31.55 7.13 0.13
CA THR A 364 -30.74 8.08 -0.64
C THR A 364 -29.79 8.83 0.29
N CYS A 365 -28.50 8.81 -0.02
CA CYS A 365 -27.50 9.55 0.74
C CYS A 365 -27.73 11.06 0.63
N LYS A 366 -27.90 11.68 1.80
CA LYS A 366 -28.16 13.10 1.98
C LYS A 366 -27.27 13.63 3.09
N ILE A 367 -26.70 14.80 2.85
CA ILE A 367 -25.77 15.46 3.77
C ILE A 367 -26.26 16.88 4.01
N THR A 368 -26.41 17.24 5.28
CA THR A 368 -26.82 18.58 5.70
C THR A 368 -25.61 19.35 6.17
N THR A 369 -25.40 20.54 5.59
CA THR A 369 -24.34 21.44 6.05
C THR A 369 -24.69 22.08 7.40
N GLY A 370 -23.67 22.33 8.22
CA GLY A 370 -23.79 23.15 9.41
C GLY A 370 -23.73 24.65 9.12
N ALA A 371 -23.68 25.46 10.18
CA ALA A 371 -23.51 26.92 10.08
C ALA A 371 -22.16 27.33 9.45
N ASN A 372 -21.16 26.45 9.53
CA ASN A 372 -19.84 26.58 8.93
C ASN A 372 -19.80 26.20 7.43
N LYS A 373 -20.96 25.91 6.80
CA LYS A 373 -21.08 25.50 5.40
C LYS A 373 -20.42 24.15 5.05
N VAL A 374 -20.16 23.32 6.07
CA VAL A 374 -19.60 21.99 5.91
C VAL A 374 -20.59 20.94 6.40
N GLY A 375 -20.70 19.82 5.72
CA GLY A 375 -21.54 18.70 6.13
C GLY A 375 -20.86 17.37 5.81
N ASN A 376 -21.03 16.40 6.70
CA ASN A 376 -20.47 15.05 6.55
C ASN A 376 -21.60 14.03 6.60
N GLY A 377 -21.42 12.91 5.90
CA GLY A 377 -22.35 11.80 5.96
C GLY A 377 -21.76 10.52 5.38
N SER A 378 -22.25 9.40 5.86
CA SER A 378 -21.86 8.09 5.34
C SER A 378 -22.71 7.72 4.14
N CYS A 379 -22.07 7.45 3.01
CA CYS A 379 -22.70 6.96 1.78
C CYS A 379 -22.10 5.60 1.40
N VAL A 380 -22.77 4.87 0.51
CA VAL A 380 -22.29 3.59 0.00
C VAL A 380 -21.99 3.71 -1.50
N ILE A 381 -20.78 3.32 -1.92
CA ILE A 381 -20.42 3.26 -3.34
C ILE A 381 -21.42 2.33 -4.05
N PRO A 382 -22.09 2.76 -5.13
CA PRO A 382 -23.14 1.96 -5.74
C PRO A 382 -22.69 0.55 -6.08
N ASN A 383 -23.62 -0.35 -5.84
CA ASN A 383 -23.49 -1.77 -6.01
C ASN A 383 -23.32 -2.18 -7.50
N SER A 384 -23.68 -1.28 -8.41
CA SER A 384 -23.55 -1.47 -9.86
C SER A 384 -22.29 -0.83 -10.41
N ALA A 385 -21.48 -0.16 -9.57
CA ALA A 385 -20.26 0.50 -10.01
C ALA A 385 -19.26 -0.53 -10.56
N SER A 386 -18.78 -0.27 -11.78
CA SER A 386 -17.70 -1.02 -12.40
C SER A 386 -16.35 -0.60 -11.82
N ALA A 387 -15.29 -1.36 -12.08
CA ALA A 387 -13.95 -0.86 -11.77
C ALA A 387 -13.58 0.31 -12.70
N GLY A 388 -12.91 1.34 -12.16
CA GLY A 388 -12.46 2.53 -12.88
C GLY A 388 -12.90 3.85 -12.24
N THR A 389 -12.67 4.97 -12.92
CA THR A 389 -12.98 6.31 -12.42
C THR A 389 -14.47 6.61 -12.52
N HIS A 390 -15.05 7.08 -11.42
CA HIS A 390 -16.43 7.52 -11.29
C HIS A 390 -16.49 8.93 -10.70
N GLN A 391 -17.64 9.60 -10.79
CA GLN A 391 -17.80 10.99 -10.34
C GLN A 391 -18.79 11.11 -9.18
N LEU A 392 -18.33 11.72 -8.09
CA LEU A 392 -19.16 12.21 -7.00
C LEU A 392 -19.54 13.67 -7.22
N SER A 393 -20.79 13.99 -6.96
CA SER A 393 -21.31 15.36 -7.04
C SER A 393 -22.49 15.55 -6.11
N THR A 394 -22.84 16.80 -5.86
CA THR A 394 -24.16 17.21 -5.36
C THR A 394 -24.91 17.96 -6.45
N SER A 395 -26.19 18.24 -6.24
CA SER A 395 -27.03 19.03 -7.17
C SER A 395 -26.51 20.45 -7.48
N PHE A 396 -25.54 20.96 -6.72
CA PHE A 396 -24.96 22.31 -6.88
C PHE A 396 -23.43 22.30 -6.96
N THR A 397 -22.81 21.13 -7.07
CA THR A 397 -21.35 21.05 -7.16
C THR A 397 -20.88 21.59 -8.50
N THR A 398 -19.91 22.49 -8.49
CA THR A 398 -19.37 23.11 -9.71
C THR A 398 -18.33 22.22 -10.38
N THR A 399 -17.60 21.42 -9.60
CA THR A 399 -16.57 20.48 -10.05
C THR A 399 -16.77 19.12 -9.37
N PRO A 400 -17.08 18.05 -10.11
CA PRO A 400 -17.26 16.72 -9.53
C PRO A 400 -15.94 16.18 -8.97
N TYR A 401 -16.03 15.38 -7.92
CA TYR A 401 -14.90 14.68 -7.33
C TYR A 401 -14.73 13.31 -7.97
N ASN A 402 -13.54 13.02 -8.50
CA ASN A 402 -13.27 11.71 -9.08
C ASN A 402 -12.99 10.70 -7.96
N VAL A 403 -13.73 9.59 -7.97
CA VAL A 403 -13.53 8.44 -7.08
C VAL A 403 -13.12 7.25 -7.94
N GLU A 404 -12.04 6.55 -7.58
CA GLU A 404 -11.67 5.30 -8.26
C GLU A 404 -12.42 4.14 -7.62
N VAL A 405 -13.02 3.29 -8.44
CA VAL A 405 -13.63 2.05 -7.97
C VAL A 405 -12.72 0.87 -8.29
N SER A 406 -12.30 0.14 -7.26
CA SER A 406 -11.44 -1.04 -7.41
C SER A 406 -12.25 -2.34 -7.50
N SER A 407 -11.65 -3.35 -8.14
CA SER A 407 -12.21 -4.70 -8.11
C SER A 407 -11.78 -5.42 -6.83
N ALA A 408 -12.73 -5.70 -5.93
CA ALA A 408 -12.50 -6.62 -4.81
C ALA A 408 -12.29 -8.06 -5.33
N ALA A 409 -11.21 -8.70 -4.88
CA ALA A 409 -10.83 -10.04 -5.35
C ALA A 409 -10.87 -11.06 -4.20
N MET A 410 -11.30 -12.29 -4.52
CA MET A 410 -11.31 -13.43 -3.60
C MET A 410 -10.55 -14.60 -4.21
N SER A 411 -9.79 -15.32 -3.37
CA SER A 411 -9.07 -16.54 -3.79
C SER A 411 -8.95 -17.54 -2.64
N ILE A 412 -8.66 -18.81 -2.96
CA ILE A 412 -8.42 -19.86 -1.96
C ILE A 412 -6.93 -20.18 -1.94
N LYS A 413 -6.30 -20.06 -0.77
CA LYS A 413 -4.89 -20.38 -0.57
C LYS A 413 -4.67 -21.87 -0.80
N GLY A 414 -3.81 -22.25 -1.74
CA GLY A 414 -3.57 -23.65 -2.09
C GLY A 414 -4.44 -24.20 -3.22
N GLY A 415 -5.27 -23.35 -3.85
CA GLY A 415 -6.08 -23.70 -5.02
C GLY A 415 -7.52 -24.07 -4.67
N ASN A 416 -8.29 -24.48 -5.68
CA ASN A 416 -9.74 -24.58 -5.59
C ASN A 416 -10.25 -26.00 -5.33
N SER A 417 -9.40 -27.01 -5.15
CA SER A 417 -9.85 -28.40 -4.96
C SER A 417 -9.46 -28.94 -3.59
N TRP A 418 -10.45 -29.36 -2.80
CA TRP A 418 -10.26 -29.73 -1.40
C TRP A 418 -11.11 -30.93 -0.97
N PRO A 419 -10.63 -31.75 -0.03
CA PRO A 419 -11.44 -32.80 0.55
C PRO A 419 -12.55 -32.26 1.46
N ASP A 420 -13.59 -33.05 1.71
CA ASP A 420 -14.54 -32.79 2.80
C ASP A 420 -13.86 -32.82 4.19
N SER A 421 -14.54 -32.33 5.23
CA SER A 421 -14.04 -32.35 6.62
C SER A 421 -12.73 -31.58 6.84
N THR A 422 -12.42 -30.58 6.01
CA THR A 422 -11.17 -29.80 6.07
C THR A 422 -11.43 -28.31 6.31
N PHE A 423 -10.39 -27.59 6.74
CA PHE A 423 -10.38 -26.13 6.69
C PHE A 423 -9.67 -25.66 5.41
N ILE A 424 -10.24 -24.67 4.77
CA ILE A 424 -9.61 -23.91 3.67
C ILE A 424 -9.35 -22.48 4.13
N SER A 425 -8.33 -21.83 3.58
CA SER A 425 -8.07 -20.42 3.86
C SER A 425 -8.47 -19.58 2.65
N VAL A 426 -9.41 -18.66 2.88
CA VAL A 426 -9.91 -17.73 1.86
C VAL A 426 -9.24 -16.37 2.05
N ILE A 427 -8.71 -15.84 0.96
CA ILE A 427 -8.00 -14.57 0.93
C ILE A 427 -8.89 -13.55 0.21
N LEU A 428 -9.18 -12.46 0.92
CA LEU A 428 -9.80 -11.25 0.40
C LEU A 428 -8.69 -10.26 0.09
N ARG A 429 -8.74 -9.65 -1.10
CA ARG A 429 -7.84 -8.57 -1.50
C ARG A 429 -8.59 -7.38 -2.05
N GLY A 430 -8.10 -6.19 -1.76
CA GLY A 430 -8.72 -4.94 -2.22
C GLY A 430 -10.19 -4.86 -1.81
N HIS A 431 -10.52 -5.27 -0.59
CA HIS A 431 -11.81 -5.02 0.06
C HIS A 431 -11.73 -3.69 0.84
N ALA A 432 -12.84 -3.19 1.38
CA ALA A 432 -12.83 -1.96 2.18
C ALA A 432 -12.00 -2.18 3.48
N PRO A 433 -11.01 -1.33 3.79
CA PRO A 433 -10.19 -1.39 4.99
C PRO A 433 -11.02 -1.35 6.26
N ARG A 434 -10.62 -2.14 7.26
CA ARG A 434 -11.29 -2.24 8.56
C ARG A 434 -12.78 -2.62 8.47
N HIS A 435 -13.26 -3.03 7.29
CA HIS A 435 -14.66 -3.43 7.10
C HIS A 435 -14.84 -4.92 7.36
N THR A 436 -16.01 -5.28 7.89
CA THR A 436 -16.32 -6.67 8.21
C THR A 436 -17.25 -7.26 7.15
N TYR A 437 -16.91 -8.46 6.71
CA TYR A 437 -17.62 -9.22 5.68
C TYR A 437 -18.12 -10.54 6.26
N TRP A 438 -19.29 -10.97 5.80
CA TRP A 438 -19.77 -12.35 5.91
C TRP A 438 -19.22 -13.18 4.77
N ILE A 439 -18.70 -14.36 5.09
CA ILE A 439 -18.17 -15.30 4.12
C ILE A 439 -19.01 -16.57 4.18
N TYR A 440 -19.70 -16.87 3.08
CA TYR A 440 -20.57 -18.03 2.99
C TYR A 440 -19.99 -19.06 2.04
N LEU A 441 -20.11 -20.33 2.39
CA LEU A 441 -19.86 -21.47 1.51
C LEU A 441 -21.18 -22.17 1.21
N GLY A 442 -21.51 -22.40 -0.06
CA GLY A 442 -22.77 -23.02 -0.44
C GLY A 442 -22.92 -23.37 -1.92
N GLN A 443 -24.07 -23.95 -2.28
CA GLN A 443 -24.49 -24.22 -3.65
C GLN A 443 -25.83 -23.52 -3.90
N GLY A 444 -25.80 -22.45 -4.70
CA GLY A 444 -26.97 -21.61 -4.94
C GLY A 444 -27.49 -21.01 -3.63
N PRO A 445 -28.78 -21.19 -3.28
CA PRO A 445 -29.36 -20.65 -2.05
C PRO A 445 -29.04 -21.45 -0.78
N ASN A 446 -28.40 -22.62 -0.90
CA ASN A 446 -28.12 -23.52 0.22
C ASN A 446 -26.69 -23.33 0.71
N TYR A 447 -26.53 -22.74 1.89
CA TYR A 447 -25.24 -22.55 2.55
C TYR A 447 -24.97 -23.67 3.54
N ILE A 448 -23.69 -24.05 3.65
CA ILE A 448 -23.23 -25.16 4.49
C ILE A 448 -22.24 -24.67 5.56
N HIS A 449 -21.69 -23.46 5.40
CA HIS A 449 -20.87 -22.77 6.40
C HIS A 449 -20.99 -21.25 6.24
N ALA A 450 -20.80 -20.51 7.34
CA ALA A 450 -20.70 -19.06 7.35
C ALA A 450 -19.69 -18.60 8.42
N GLU A 451 -18.86 -17.62 8.09
CA GLU A 451 -17.86 -16.99 8.98
C GLU A 451 -17.86 -15.48 8.78
N THR A 452 -17.33 -14.70 9.73
CA THR A 452 -17.04 -13.27 9.50
C THR A 452 -15.54 -13.03 9.42
N VAL A 453 -15.15 -12.00 8.66
CA VAL A 453 -13.77 -11.52 8.60
C VAL A 453 -13.73 -10.01 8.49
N THR A 454 -12.83 -9.38 9.25
CA THR A 454 -12.55 -7.95 9.15
C THR A 454 -11.28 -7.75 8.34
N ALA A 455 -11.36 -6.95 7.28
CA ALA A 455 -10.19 -6.57 6.49
C ALA A 455 -9.25 -5.67 7.29
N ASN A 456 -7.95 -5.75 7.02
CA ASN A 456 -6.93 -4.93 7.65
C ASN A 456 -6.97 -3.47 7.13
N SER A 457 -5.99 -2.65 7.52
CA SER A 457 -5.91 -1.23 7.12
C SER A 457 -5.65 -0.98 5.63
N VAL A 458 -5.34 -2.02 4.85
CA VAL A 458 -5.15 -1.94 3.39
C VAL A 458 -6.19 -2.76 2.62
N GLY A 459 -7.25 -3.23 3.30
CA GLY A 459 -8.35 -3.93 2.62
C GLY A 459 -8.13 -5.42 2.36
N ASP A 460 -7.11 -6.03 2.96
CA ASP A 460 -6.83 -7.45 2.82
C ASP A 460 -7.30 -8.23 4.06
N ALA A 461 -7.76 -9.46 3.85
CA ALA A 461 -8.18 -10.34 4.93
C ALA A 461 -7.89 -11.81 4.60
N GLU A 462 -7.61 -12.63 5.61
CA GLU A 462 -7.50 -14.09 5.50
C GLU A 462 -8.46 -14.72 6.50
N VAL A 463 -9.30 -15.65 6.05
CA VAL A 463 -10.35 -16.27 6.88
C VAL A 463 -10.39 -17.78 6.65
N PRO A 464 -10.34 -18.59 7.72
CA PRO A 464 -10.52 -20.02 7.61
C PRO A 464 -12.01 -20.36 7.45
N ILE A 465 -12.35 -21.25 6.51
CA ILE A 465 -13.70 -21.81 6.33
C ILE A 465 -13.64 -23.31 6.53
N PHE A 466 -14.57 -23.85 7.31
CA PHE A 466 -14.72 -25.29 7.47
C PHE A 466 -15.63 -25.88 6.40
N ILE A 467 -15.18 -26.96 5.75
CA ILE A 467 -15.99 -27.79 4.87
C ILE A 467 -16.51 -28.97 5.69
N PRO A 468 -17.82 -29.10 5.95
CA PRO A 468 -18.34 -30.22 6.72
C PRO A 468 -18.23 -31.56 5.97
N ALA A 469 -18.43 -32.66 6.70
CA ALA A 469 -18.40 -34.00 6.15
C ALA A 469 -19.61 -34.29 5.22
N GLY A 470 -19.41 -35.07 4.17
CA GLY A 470 -20.47 -35.60 3.30
C GLY A 470 -20.89 -34.69 2.14
N TYR A 471 -20.14 -33.62 1.87
CA TYR A 471 -20.36 -32.72 0.75
C TYR A 471 -19.42 -33.06 -0.42
N GLU A 472 -19.94 -33.09 -1.65
CA GLU A 472 -19.19 -33.41 -2.88
C GLU A 472 -19.70 -32.56 -4.05
N GLY A 473 -18.78 -32.11 -4.91
CA GLY A 473 -19.07 -31.28 -6.08
C GLY A 473 -18.56 -29.84 -5.96
N THR A 474 -18.96 -28.98 -6.90
CA THR A 474 -18.52 -27.58 -6.94
C THR A 474 -19.43 -26.70 -6.09
N TYR A 475 -18.85 -26.00 -5.12
CA TYR A 475 -19.51 -25.02 -4.26
C TYR A 475 -18.95 -23.62 -4.57
N THR A 476 -19.70 -22.59 -4.19
CA THR A 476 -19.29 -21.20 -4.31
C THR A 476 -19.07 -20.63 -2.92
N ILE A 477 -17.97 -19.90 -2.79
CA ILE A 477 -17.67 -19.05 -1.64
C ILE A 477 -17.98 -17.62 -2.05
N ILE A 478 -18.74 -16.91 -1.22
CA ILE A 478 -19.12 -15.52 -1.47
C ILE A 478 -18.77 -14.66 -0.26
N ALA A 479 -18.28 -13.45 -0.49
CA ALA A 479 -18.20 -12.40 0.51
C ALA A 479 -19.41 -11.48 0.38
N GLN A 480 -20.07 -11.18 1.49
CA GLN A 480 -21.20 -10.26 1.58
C GLN A 480 -20.94 -9.23 2.70
N ASP A 481 -21.57 -8.07 2.60
CA ASP A 481 -21.45 -7.01 3.60
C ASP A 481 -22.18 -7.36 4.91
N THR A 482 -21.67 -6.89 6.05
CA THR A 482 -22.25 -7.12 7.38
C THR A 482 -23.42 -6.19 7.74
N ASN A 483 -23.77 -5.24 6.89
CA ASN A 483 -24.88 -4.30 7.14
C ASN A 483 -26.30 -4.92 7.09
N SER A 484 -26.45 -6.24 6.90
CA SER A 484 -27.74 -6.95 6.98
C SER A 484 -27.83 -7.85 8.22
N PRO A 485 -28.89 -7.77 9.05
CA PRO A 485 -29.04 -8.67 10.19
C PRO A 485 -29.24 -10.13 9.76
N LEU A 486 -28.74 -11.06 10.58
CA LEU A 486 -28.83 -12.51 10.42
C LEU A 486 -30.27 -12.95 10.05
N PRO A 487 -30.49 -13.67 8.93
CA PRO A 487 -31.59 -14.60 8.89
C PRO A 487 -31.21 -15.83 9.73
N PRO A 488 -32.17 -16.43 10.45
CA PRO A 488 -31.94 -17.72 11.08
C PRO A 488 -31.53 -18.73 10.02
N VAL A 489 -30.64 -19.66 10.39
CA VAL A 489 -30.03 -20.73 9.56
C VAL A 489 -31.06 -21.59 8.78
N ALA A 490 -32.36 -21.44 9.08
CA ALA A 490 -33.48 -22.13 8.44
C ALA A 490 -34.30 -21.29 7.43
N SER A 491 -33.96 -20.02 7.18
CA SER A 491 -34.56 -19.20 6.14
C SER A 491 -33.45 -18.73 5.21
N GLY A 492 -33.63 -18.92 3.89
CA GLY A 492 -32.63 -18.64 2.84
C GLY A 492 -32.00 -17.24 2.87
N PRO A 493 -31.08 -16.93 1.94
CA PRO A 493 -30.17 -15.79 2.07
C PRO A 493 -30.90 -14.49 2.39
N PRO A 494 -30.31 -13.61 3.23
CA PRO A 494 -30.71 -12.22 3.21
C PRO A 494 -30.39 -11.68 1.81
N ILE A 495 -31.12 -10.65 1.38
CA ILE A 495 -31.00 -10.00 0.07
C ILE A 495 -29.72 -9.13 0.03
N ALA A 496 -28.60 -9.67 0.52
CA ALA A 496 -27.31 -8.98 0.63
C ALA A 496 -26.48 -9.22 -0.65
N ARG A 497 -25.81 -8.18 -1.12
CA ARG A 497 -25.02 -8.23 -2.35
C ARG A 497 -23.70 -8.97 -2.13
N THR A 498 -23.42 -9.92 -3.01
CA THR A 498 -22.10 -10.54 -3.16
C THR A 498 -21.07 -9.50 -3.64
N ILE A 499 -20.05 -9.26 -2.83
CA ILE A 499 -18.95 -8.32 -3.09
C ILE A 499 -17.88 -8.97 -3.96
N SER A 500 -17.55 -10.22 -3.65
CA SER A 500 -16.61 -11.04 -4.39
C SER A 500 -16.97 -12.51 -4.21
N SER A 501 -16.52 -13.37 -5.12
CA SER A 501 -16.77 -14.80 -5.04
C SER A 501 -15.67 -15.62 -5.69
N THR A 502 -15.56 -16.88 -5.27
CA THR A 502 -14.72 -17.90 -5.89
C THR A 502 -15.40 -19.26 -5.77
N ASN A 503 -14.98 -20.23 -6.58
CA ASN A 503 -15.49 -21.60 -6.52
C ASN A 503 -14.49 -22.53 -5.81
N VAL A 504 -15.04 -23.55 -5.15
CA VAL A 504 -14.30 -24.66 -4.54
C VAL A 504 -14.90 -25.99 -4.98
N ASP A 505 -14.08 -26.88 -5.49
CA ASP A 505 -14.43 -28.25 -5.82
C ASP A 505 -14.14 -29.15 -4.61
N ILE A 506 -15.21 -29.72 -4.05
CA ILE A 506 -15.16 -30.56 -2.86
C ILE A 506 -15.23 -32.02 -3.28
N ALA A 507 -14.30 -32.84 -2.78
CA ALA A 507 -14.28 -34.28 -3.04
C ALA A 507 -14.30 -35.09 -1.75
N ILE A 508 -15.01 -36.23 -1.76
CA ILE A 508 -14.92 -37.18 -0.65
C ILE A 508 -13.68 -38.05 -0.88
N PRO A 509 -12.72 -38.10 0.06
CA PRO A 509 -11.52 -38.93 -0.09
C PRO A 509 -11.87 -40.41 -0.28
N THR A 510 -11.37 -41.03 -1.34
CA THR A 510 -11.60 -42.46 -1.63
C THR A 510 -10.63 -43.41 -0.92
N GLY A 511 -9.62 -42.87 -0.22
CA GLY A 511 -8.72 -43.60 0.67
C GLY A 511 -8.40 -42.81 1.95
N PRO A 512 -7.64 -43.40 2.89
CA PRO A 512 -7.32 -42.78 4.17
C PRO A 512 -6.48 -41.52 3.99
N VAL A 513 -6.94 -40.42 4.57
CA VAL A 513 -6.24 -39.13 4.54
C VAL A 513 -6.13 -38.52 5.93
N ILE A 514 -5.06 -37.77 6.12
CA ILE A 514 -4.79 -36.94 7.29
C ILE A 514 -5.06 -35.49 6.90
N LEU A 515 -5.93 -34.83 7.63
CA LEU A 515 -6.30 -33.43 7.43
C LEU A 515 -5.78 -32.61 8.62
N VAL A 516 -5.24 -31.42 8.36
CA VAL A 516 -4.77 -30.51 9.42
C VAL A 516 -5.64 -29.25 9.41
N MET A 517 -6.20 -28.90 10.56
CA MET A 517 -7.06 -27.72 10.70
C MET A 517 -6.19 -26.45 10.67
N GLY A 518 -6.57 -25.47 9.83
CA GLY A 518 -5.86 -24.19 9.68
C GLY A 518 -4.95 -24.07 8.46
N GLY A 519 -5.00 -25.00 7.50
CA GLY A 519 -4.33 -24.89 6.20
C GLY A 519 -3.06 -25.72 6.09
N TYR A 520 -1.99 -25.17 5.49
CA TYR A 520 -0.69 -25.84 5.32
C TYR A 520 0.49 -25.06 5.92
N THR A 521 0.23 -23.89 6.51
CA THR A 521 1.24 -22.98 7.04
C THR A 521 0.76 -22.44 8.38
N TRP A 522 1.55 -22.65 9.43
CA TRP A 522 1.25 -22.15 10.77
C TRP A 522 2.50 -21.48 11.35
N PRO A 523 2.36 -20.36 12.07
CA PRO A 523 3.43 -19.80 12.89
C PRO A 523 3.99 -20.85 13.87
N ALA A 524 5.29 -20.75 14.16
CA ALA A 524 5.89 -21.54 15.23
C ALA A 524 5.20 -21.21 16.57
N GLY A 525 4.98 -22.22 17.41
CA GLY A 525 4.26 -22.05 18.68
C GLY A 525 2.73 -22.20 18.58
N GLU A 526 2.15 -22.28 17.38
CA GLU A 526 0.70 -22.45 17.20
C GLU A 526 0.21 -23.88 17.50
N THR A 527 -1.05 -23.99 17.91
CA THR A 527 -1.69 -25.28 18.17
C THR A 527 -2.47 -25.74 16.95
N ILE A 528 -2.10 -26.90 16.41
CA ILE A 528 -2.80 -27.54 15.30
C ILE A 528 -3.67 -28.70 15.77
N TYR A 529 -4.72 -28.97 15.00
CA TYR A 529 -5.57 -30.14 15.17
C TYR A 529 -5.48 -31.00 13.93
N VAL A 530 -5.43 -32.31 14.14
CA VAL A 530 -5.32 -33.29 13.05
C VAL A 530 -6.54 -34.18 13.05
N THR A 531 -7.13 -34.38 11.88
CA THR A 531 -8.31 -35.22 11.68
C THR A 531 -8.00 -36.34 10.69
N LEU A 532 -8.43 -37.56 11.02
CA LEU A 532 -8.39 -38.71 10.13
C LEU A 532 -9.71 -38.88 9.41
N ARG A 533 -9.65 -39.19 8.11
CA ARG A 533 -10.82 -39.43 7.25
C ARG A 533 -10.62 -40.70 6.42
N ASN A 534 -11.70 -41.45 6.18
CA ASN A 534 -11.72 -42.71 5.43
C ASN A 534 -10.67 -43.72 5.92
N HIS A 535 -10.62 -43.90 7.23
CA HIS A 535 -9.64 -44.73 7.92
C HIS A 535 -10.19 -46.15 8.15
N ALA A 536 -9.33 -47.14 8.36
CA ALA A 536 -9.79 -48.48 8.74
C ALA A 536 -10.53 -48.45 10.09
N PRO A 537 -11.69 -49.13 10.22
CA PRO A 537 -12.51 -49.14 11.43
C PRO A 537 -11.76 -49.78 12.60
N ASN A 538 -12.05 -49.35 13.83
CA ASN A 538 -11.48 -49.89 15.07
C ASN A 538 -9.94 -49.99 15.08
N THR A 539 -9.25 -49.00 14.50
CA THR A 539 -7.80 -49.04 14.27
C THR A 539 -7.11 -47.92 15.03
N LYS A 540 -5.92 -48.22 15.58
CA LYS A 540 -5.05 -47.23 16.22
C LYS A 540 -4.04 -46.69 15.21
N TYR A 541 -3.93 -45.36 15.14
CA TYR A 541 -3.02 -44.63 14.26
C TYR A 541 -2.03 -43.82 15.09
N ASP A 542 -0.76 -43.86 14.69
CA ASP A 542 0.25 -42.88 15.10
C ASP A 542 0.39 -41.84 13.97
N VAL A 543 0.14 -40.56 14.28
CA VAL A 543 0.41 -39.46 13.37
C VAL A 543 1.79 -38.93 13.65
N ASN A 544 2.63 -38.97 12.62
CA ASN A 544 4.04 -38.61 12.71
C ASN A 544 4.33 -37.40 11.84
N LEU A 545 5.23 -36.55 12.31
CA LEU A 545 5.92 -35.60 11.45
C LEU A 545 6.81 -36.36 10.46
N ALA A 546 7.19 -35.71 9.36
CA ALA A 546 8.13 -36.28 8.40
C ALA A 546 9.50 -36.64 9.03
N SER A 547 9.86 -35.99 10.14
CA SER A 547 11.02 -36.31 10.97
C SER A 547 10.91 -37.64 11.73
N GLY A 548 9.74 -38.27 11.74
CA GLY A 548 9.45 -39.51 12.48
C GLY A 548 8.94 -39.30 13.90
N THR A 549 8.87 -38.05 14.38
CA THR A 549 8.31 -37.73 15.70
C THR A 549 6.80 -37.98 15.72
N VAL A 550 6.32 -38.82 16.64
CA VAL A 550 4.89 -39.03 16.89
C VAL A 550 4.30 -37.78 17.56
N ILE A 551 3.30 -37.18 16.93
CA ILE A 551 2.62 -35.97 17.44
C ILE A 551 1.19 -36.23 17.90
N ASN A 552 0.59 -37.35 17.49
CA ASN A 552 -0.74 -37.75 17.94
C ASN A 552 -0.90 -39.27 17.92
N GLN A 553 -1.69 -39.80 18.85
CA GLN A 553 -2.17 -41.18 18.79
C GLN A 553 -3.69 -41.16 18.78
N MET A 554 -4.28 -41.66 17.69
CA MET A 554 -5.72 -41.65 17.48
C MET A 554 -6.25 -43.08 17.43
N THR A 555 -7.33 -43.34 18.16
CA THR A 555 -8.06 -44.61 18.08
C THR A 555 -9.40 -44.33 17.45
N THR A 556 -9.68 -45.00 16.34
CA THR A 556 -10.95 -44.88 15.64
C THR A 556 -11.91 -45.92 16.21
N ALA A 557 -13.15 -45.54 16.50
CA ALA A 557 -14.16 -46.42 17.12
C ALA A 557 -15.42 -46.59 16.25
N ASP A 558 -15.36 -46.09 15.01
CA ASP A 558 -16.47 -45.98 14.09
C ASP A 558 -16.25 -46.83 12.82
N ASP A 559 -17.14 -46.65 11.85
CA ASP A 559 -17.22 -47.38 10.58
C ASP A 559 -16.12 -47.01 9.56
N GLY A 560 -15.19 -46.14 9.93
CA GLY A 560 -14.11 -45.65 9.07
C GLY A 560 -14.45 -44.39 8.30
N ASN A 561 -15.75 -44.04 8.25
CA ASN A 561 -16.28 -42.90 7.50
C ASN A 561 -16.61 -41.71 8.38
N THR A 562 -16.45 -41.78 9.70
CA THR A 562 -16.65 -40.62 10.59
C THR A 562 -15.30 -39.90 10.75
N PRO A 563 -15.22 -38.56 10.72
CA PRO A 563 -13.95 -37.88 10.98
C PRO A 563 -13.54 -38.09 12.44
N VAL A 564 -12.29 -38.49 12.67
CA VAL A 564 -11.73 -38.63 14.03
C VAL A 564 -10.64 -37.59 14.23
N THR A 565 -10.91 -36.62 15.09
CA THR A 565 -9.95 -35.55 15.43
C THR A 565 -9.14 -35.94 16.66
N GLY A 566 -7.82 -35.85 16.53
CA GLY A 566 -6.88 -36.15 17.58
C GLY A 566 -6.72 -35.02 18.59
N THR A 567 -5.88 -35.26 19.59
CA THR A 567 -5.56 -34.23 20.59
C THR A 567 -4.83 -33.02 19.96
N PRO A 568 -5.05 -31.79 20.42
CA PRO A 568 -4.32 -30.63 19.92
C PRO A 568 -2.81 -30.80 20.10
N PHE A 569 -2.04 -30.45 19.07
CA PHE A 569 -0.58 -30.48 19.09
C PHE A 569 -0.02 -29.07 18.94
N LYS A 570 0.79 -28.62 19.90
CA LYS A 570 1.50 -27.33 19.81
C LYS A 570 2.77 -27.51 19.00
N ILE A 571 2.90 -26.77 17.90
CA ILE A 571 4.12 -26.74 17.09
C ILE A 571 5.25 -26.14 17.96
N PRO A 572 6.37 -26.85 18.15
CA PRO A 572 7.49 -26.33 18.92
C PRO A 572 8.10 -25.09 18.24
N ASP A 573 8.51 -24.10 19.03
CA ASP A 573 9.18 -22.88 18.53
C ASP A 573 10.48 -23.21 17.74
N ALA A 574 11.08 -24.37 18.03
CA ALA A 574 12.30 -24.86 17.39
C ALA A 574 12.07 -25.66 16.09
N MET A 575 10.82 -25.78 15.60
CA MET A 575 10.48 -26.53 14.38
C MET A 575 10.26 -25.64 13.13
N ALA A 576 10.74 -24.40 13.14
CA ALA A 576 10.68 -23.47 12.00
C ALA A 576 11.58 -23.90 10.83
#